data_AF-A0A183HXT9-F1
#
_entry.id   AF-A0A183HXT9-F1
#
_cell.length_a   1.000
_cell.length_b   1.000
_cell.length_c   1.000
_cell.angle_alpha   90.00
_cell.angle_beta   90.00
_cell.angle_gamma   90.00
#
_symmetry.space_group_name_H-M   'P 1'
#
loop_
_entity.id
_entity.type
_entity.pdbx_description
1 polymer ?
#
loop_
_entity_poly.entity_id
_entity_poly.type
_entity_poly.pdbx_seq_one_letter_code
_entity_poly.pdbx_strand_id
1 'polypeptide(L)'
;MEEFNEEHTELAYHIVKKDWKLVCSSPAYGYTFLRAVLNIALKILSSSKDTNLCRKGSVLLATVIKNIINNSAFTEVLQEAGENLISVVFSRLQTELMKSTAEALSEILMLLARNYPQETRQCLNGLPYGNTQEVVNMLKETHNAKTFKNMALQFNMLRRKEIKI
;
A
#
# COMPACT_ATOMS: atom_id res chain seq x y z
N MET A 1 -19.88 -9.07 12.43
CA MET A 1 -18.89 -8.77 11.37
C MET A 1 -17.55 -8.83 12.10
N GLU A 2 -16.71 -9.83 11.85
CA GLU A 2 -15.44 -9.94 12.56
C GLU A 2 -14.58 -8.72 12.21
N GLU A 3 -14.46 -7.82 13.19
CA GLU A 3 -13.62 -6.65 13.16
C GLU A 3 -12.17 -7.15 13.21
N PHE A 4 -11.40 -6.93 12.15
CA PHE A 4 -9.97 -7.20 12.20
C PHE A 4 -9.37 -6.31 13.28
N ASN A 5 -8.94 -6.91 14.39
CA ASN A 5 -8.37 -6.17 15.50
C ASN A 5 -6.87 -5.88 15.26
N GLU A 6 -6.31 -5.01 16.08
CA GLU A 6 -4.91 -4.61 15.96
C GLU A 6 -3.92 -5.76 16.18
N GLU A 7 -4.25 -6.71 17.05
CA GLU A 7 -3.38 -7.83 17.44
C GLU A 7 -3.12 -8.77 16.26
N HIS A 8 -4.16 -9.08 15.47
CA HIS A 8 -4.01 -9.90 14.25
C HIS A 8 -3.10 -9.21 13.22
N THR A 9 -3.21 -7.88 13.11
CA THR A 9 -2.38 -7.08 12.20
C THR A 9 -0.92 -7.06 12.65
N GLU A 10 -0.67 -6.97 13.96
CA GLU A 10 0.67 -7.00 14.54
C GLU A 10 1.33 -8.38 14.43
N LEU A 11 0.57 -9.46 14.66
CA LEU A 11 1.05 -10.82 14.48
C LEU A 11 1.49 -11.04 13.03
N ALA A 12 0.63 -10.70 12.06
CA ALA A 12 0.95 -10.80 10.64
C ALA A 12 2.19 -9.97 10.29
N TYR A 13 2.31 -8.76 10.84
CA TYR A 13 3.48 -7.90 10.64
C TYR A 13 4.76 -8.53 11.16
N HIS A 14 4.75 -9.12 12.36
CA HIS A 14 5.93 -9.77 12.91
C HIS A 14 6.36 -10.99 12.10
N ILE A 15 5.41 -11.82 11.66
CA ILE A 15 5.72 -12.96 10.79
C ILE A 15 6.36 -12.49 9.48
N VAL A 16 5.75 -11.52 8.79
CA VAL A 16 6.27 -11.02 7.52
C VAL A 16 7.63 -10.35 7.70
N LYS A 17 7.79 -9.53 8.74
CA LYS A 17 9.01 -8.72 8.94
C LYS A 17 10.19 -9.53 9.48
N LYS A 18 9.96 -10.36 10.50
CA LYS A 18 11.01 -11.03 11.28
C LYS A 18 11.19 -12.48 10.86
N ASP A 19 10.10 -13.16 10.53
CA ASP A 19 10.07 -14.61 10.29
C ASP A 19 9.76 -14.93 8.82
N TRP A 20 10.25 -14.12 7.87
CA TRP A 20 10.01 -14.31 6.43
C TRP A 20 10.39 -15.72 5.95
N LYS A 21 11.43 -16.33 6.53
CA LYS A 21 11.84 -17.71 6.23
C LYS A 21 10.73 -18.73 6.51
N LEU A 22 9.88 -18.49 7.52
CA LEU A 22 8.73 -19.33 7.81
C LEU A 22 7.72 -19.27 6.65
N VAL A 23 7.46 -18.08 6.11
CA VAL A 23 6.58 -17.90 4.94
C VAL A 23 7.14 -18.64 3.71
N CYS A 24 8.46 -18.61 3.53
CA CYS A 24 9.14 -19.29 2.43
C CYS A 24 9.30 -20.81 2.61
N SER A 25 9.06 -21.35 3.81
CA SER A 25 9.30 -22.78 4.10
C SER A 25 8.38 -23.72 3.30
N SER A 26 7.19 -23.24 2.94
CA SER A 26 6.24 -23.95 2.09
C SER A 26 5.57 -22.97 1.13
N PRO A 27 5.81 -23.06 -0.18
CA PRO A 27 5.21 -22.14 -1.15
C PRO A 27 3.68 -22.09 -1.07
N ALA A 28 3.00 -23.24 -0.96
CA ALA A 28 1.54 -23.30 -0.91
C ALA A 28 0.95 -22.56 0.30
N TYR A 29 1.51 -22.77 1.49
CA TYR A 29 1.09 -22.06 2.70
C TYR A 29 1.52 -20.59 2.67
N GLY A 30 2.68 -20.28 2.11
CA GLY A 30 3.16 -18.92 1.90
C GLY A 30 2.22 -18.09 1.03
N TYR A 31 1.79 -18.61 -0.13
CA TYR A 31 0.79 -17.97 -0.99
C TYR A 31 -0.52 -17.72 -0.25
N THR A 32 -1.04 -18.74 0.43
CA THR A 32 -2.31 -18.65 1.17
C THR A 32 -2.23 -17.59 2.28
N PHE A 33 -1.15 -17.61 3.05
CA PHE A 33 -0.88 -16.64 4.10
C PHE A 33 -0.78 -15.21 3.56
N LEU A 34 0.04 -14.99 2.53
CA LEU A 34 0.26 -13.65 1.98
C LEU A 34 -1.00 -13.07 1.32
N ARG A 35 -1.81 -13.91 0.64
CA ARG A 35 -3.13 -13.49 0.13
C ARG A 35 -4.05 -13.04 1.27
N ALA A 36 -4.12 -13.82 2.35
CA ALA A 36 -4.93 -13.46 3.51
C ALA A 36 -4.47 -12.15 4.15
N VAL A 37 -3.16 -12.01 4.37
CA VAL A 37 -2.54 -10.79 4.93
C VAL A 37 -2.82 -9.57 4.06
N LEU A 38 -2.65 -9.70 2.74
CA LEU A 38 -2.90 -8.61 1.80
C LEU A 38 -4.38 -8.21 1.80
N ASN A 39 -5.30 -9.19 1.77
CA ASN A 39 -6.74 -8.93 1.84
C ASN A 39 -7.15 -8.24 3.15
N ILE A 40 -6.58 -8.64 4.29
CA ILE A 40 -6.80 -8.00 5.58
C ILE A 40 -6.35 -6.54 5.53
N ALA A 41 -5.12 -6.28 5.09
CA ALA A 41 -4.56 -4.94 5.02
C ALA A 41 -5.36 -4.04 4.06
N LEU A 42 -5.75 -4.56 2.89
CA LEU A 42 -6.58 -3.81 1.94
C LEU A 42 -7.97 -3.50 2.50
N LYS A 43 -8.62 -4.45 3.18
CA LYS A 43 -9.91 -4.20 3.82
C LYS A 43 -9.82 -3.15 4.92
N ILE A 44 -8.76 -3.18 5.73
CA ILE A 44 -8.49 -2.16 6.75
C ILE A 44 -8.38 -0.77 6.09
N LEU A 45 -7.57 -0.65 5.03
CA LEU A 45 -7.35 0.64 4.37
C LEU A 45 -8.59 1.18 3.64
N SER A 46 -9.42 0.29 3.09
CA SER A 46 -10.63 0.68 2.35
C SER A 46 -11.81 1.05 3.25
N SER A 47 -11.92 0.45 4.45
CA SER A 47 -13.14 0.55 5.26
C SER A 47 -12.96 1.09 6.67
N SER A 48 -11.76 1.00 7.27
CA SER A 48 -11.57 1.42 8.65
C SER A 48 -11.51 2.93 8.80
N LYS A 49 -12.20 3.43 9.83
CA LYS A 49 -12.10 4.81 10.32
C LYS A 49 -11.08 4.96 11.45
N ASP A 50 -10.62 3.85 12.02
CA ASP A 50 -9.58 3.85 13.05
C ASP A 50 -8.22 4.14 12.40
N THR A 51 -7.67 5.31 12.74
CA THR A 51 -6.40 5.79 12.19
C THR A 51 -5.19 4.96 12.64
N ASN A 52 -5.23 4.39 13.84
CA ASN A 52 -4.18 3.50 14.33
C ASN A 52 -4.19 2.17 13.61
N LEU A 53 -5.38 1.59 13.41
CA LEU A 53 -5.54 0.37 12.64
C LEU A 53 -5.10 0.58 11.19
N CYS A 54 -5.48 1.70 10.56
CA CYS A 54 -5.01 2.05 9.22
C CYS A 54 -3.48 2.20 9.16
N ARG A 55 -2.86 2.88 10.15
CA ARG A 55 -1.40 2.97 10.24
C ARG A 55 -0.75 1.58 10.28
N LYS A 56 -1.22 0.70 11.16
CA LYS A 56 -0.70 -0.68 11.28
C LYS A 56 -0.89 -1.46 9.98
N GLY A 57 -2.06 -1.35 9.36
CA GLY A 57 -2.37 -1.94 8.06
C GLY A 57 -1.47 -1.44 6.93
N SER A 58 -1.19 -0.14 6.85
CA SER A 58 -0.26 0.43 5.86
C SER A 58 1.16 -0.07 6.05
N VAL A 59 1.64 -0.14 7.30
CA VAL A 59 2.99 -0.63 7.60
C VAL A 59 3.11 -2.13 7.27
N LEU A 60 2.09 -2.93 7.60
CA LEU A 60 2.02 -4.33 7.21
C LEU A 60 2.08 -4.49 5.68
N LEU A 61 1.23 -3.78 4.96
CA LEU A 61 1.16 -3.84 3.50
C LEU A 61 2.49 -3.42 2.85
N ALA A 62 3.10 -2.33 3.31
CA ALA A 62 4.42 -1.89 2.83
C ALA A 62 5.50 -2.96 3.05
N THR A 63 5.46 -3.63 4.19
CA THR A 63 6.43 -4.69 4.53
C THR A 63 6.24 -5.91 3.63
N VAL A 64 5.00 -6.36 3.41
CA VAL A 64 4.68 -7.48 2.52
C VAL A 64 5.16 -7.19 1.10
N ILE A 65 4.78 -6.04 0.54
CA ILE A 65 5.14 -5.65 -0.83
C ILE A 65 6.65 -5.58 -0.99
N LYS A 66 7.34 -4.95 -0.04
CA LYS A 66 8.81 -4.84 -0.06
C LYS A 66 9.49 -6.21 -0.03
N ASN A 67 9.01 -7.14 0.80
CA ASN A 67 9.57 -8.48 0.87
C ASN A 67 9.35 -9.28 -0.41
N ILE A 68 8.15 -9.23 -0.99
CA ILE A 68 7.84 -9.89 -2.25
C ILE A 68 8.74 -9.35 -3.37
N ILE A 69 8.82 -8.03 -3.53
CA ILE A 69 9.61 -7.38 -4.57
C ILE A 69 11.12 -7.69 -4.42
N ASN A 70 11.66 -7.63 -3.20
CA ASN A 70 13.09 -7.80 -2.99
C ASN A 70 13.57 -9.26 -3.13
N ASN A 71 12.70 -10.24 -2.89
CA ASN A 71 13.07 -11.66 -2.98
C ASN A 71 12.58 -12.31 -4.29
N SER A 72 11.78 -11.61 -5.09
CA SER A 72 11.11 -12.12 -6.30
C SER A 72 10.28 -13.39 -6.07
N ALA A 73 9.95 -13.70 -4.81
CA ALA A 73 9.11 -14.83 -4.43
C ALA A 73 7.69 -14.32 -4.18
N PHE A 74 6.68 -15.10 -4.62
CA PHE A 74 5.26 -14.80 -4.45
C PHE A 74 4.78 -13.54 -5.20
N THR A 75 5.39 -13.21 -6.34
CA THR A 75 5.01 -12.02 -7.14
C THR A 75 3.57 -12.14 -7.67
N GLU A 76 3.08 -13.35 -7.87
CA GLU A 76 1.71 -13.67 -8.24
C GLU A 76 0.70 -13.13 -7.22
N VAL A 77 1.06 -13.05 -5.93
CA VAL A 77 0.19 -12.45 -4.91
C VAL A 77 -0.06 -10.97 -5.19
N LEU A 78 0.96 -10.25 -5.68
CA LEU A 78 0.81 -8.84 -6.05
C LEU A 78 0.06 -8.70 -7.38
N GLN A 79 0.28 -9.60 -8.33
CA GLN A 79 -0.42 -9.60 -9.61
C GLN A 79 -1.93 -9.85 -9.44
N GLU A 80 -2.30 -10.80 -8.58
CA GLU A 80 -3.70 -11.10 -8.24
C GLU A 80 -4.38 -9.93 -7.54
N ALA A 81 -3.64 -9.21 -6.67
CA ALA A 81 -4.16 -8.01 -6.03
C ALA A 81 -4.26 -6.82 -7.00
N GLY A 82 -3.31 -6.72 -7.93
CA GLY A 82 -3.30 -5.85 -9.11
C GLY A 82 -3.87 -4.45 -8.89
N GLU A 83 -4.87 -4.12 -9.70
CA GLU A 83 -5.54 -2.81 -9.70
C GLU A 83 -6.21 -2.48 -8.36
N ASN A 84 -6.76 -3.47 -7.65
CA ASN A 84 -7.42 -3.25 -6.36
C ASN A 84 -6.42 -2.73 -5.31
N LEU A 85 -5.20 -3.28 -5.28
CA LEU A 85 -4.13 -2.80 -4.41
C LEU A 85 -3.78 -1.33 -4.71
N ILE A 86 -3.57 -0.99 -5.98
CA ILE A 86 -3.23 0.38 -6.41
C ILE A 86 -4.38 1.34 -6.05
N SER A 87 -5.63 0.95 -6.35
CA SER A 87 -6.81 1.75 -6.09
C SER A 87 -7.00 2.04 -4.62
N VAL A 88 -6.95 1.01 -3.76
CA VAL A 88 -7.13 1.20 -2.31
C VAL A 88 -6.04 2.10 -1.72
N VAL A 89 -4.78 1.88 -2.11
CA VAL A 89 -3.66 2.68 -1.60
C VAL A 89 -3.77 4.12 -2.05
N PHE A 90 -4.06 4.36 -3.33
CA PHE A 90 -4.17 5.70 -3.88
C PHE A 90 -5.39 6.44 -3.32
N SER A 91 -6.56 5.80 -3.29
CA SER A 91 -7.78 6.40 -2.71
C SER A 91 -7.57 6.75 -1.24
N ARG A 92 -6.96 5.85 -0.44
CA ARG A 92 -6.69 6.14 0.96
C ARG A 92 -5.70 7.28 1.15
N LEU A 93 -4.66 7.37 0.30
CA LEU A 93 -3.68 8.46 0.35
C LEU A 93 -4.34 9.83 0.15
N GLN A 94 -5.46 9.95 -0.56
CA GLN A 94 -6.13 11.24 -0.77
C GLN A 94 -6.82 11.78 0.48
N THR A 95 -7.24 10.90 1.39
CA THR A 95 -8.06 11.26 2.56
C THR A 95 -7.34 11.05 3.89
N GLU A 96 -6.13 10.49 3.89
CA GLU A 96 -5.42 10.11 5.11
C GLU A 96 -5.00 11.33 5.96
N LEU A 97 -5.28 11.26 7.25
CA LEU A 97 -5.04 12.35 8.21
C LEU A 97 -3.68 12.23 8.89
N MET A 98 -3.24 10.98 9.13
CA MET A 98 -1.98 10.71 9.79
C MET A 98 -0.81 10.74 8.81
N LYS A 99 0.13 11.65 9.05
CA LYS A 99 1.34 11.80 8.22
C LYS A 99 2.11 10.49 8.05
N SER A 100 2.32 9.73 9.14
CA SER A 100 3.05 8.46 9.09
C SER A 100 2.34 7.39 8.25
N THR A 101 1.01 7.39 8.24
CA THR A 101 0.21 6.51 7.38
C THR A 101 0.34 6.95 5.92
N ALA A 102 0.23 8.26 5.63
CA ALA A 102 0.44 8.79 4.29
C ALA A 102 1.87 8.52 3.75
N GLU A 103 2.89 8.57 4.61
CA GLU A 103 4.27 8.19 4.27
C GLU A 103 4.39 6.71 3.90
N ALA A 104 3.71 5.81 4.63
CA ALA A 104 3.68 4.40 4.29
C ALA A 104 2.94 4.13 2.97
N LEU A 105 1.79 4.79 2.75
CA LEU A 105 1.02 4.68 1.50
C LEU A 105 1.81 5.20 0.30
N SER A 106 2.52 6.32 0.45
CA SER A 106 3.38 6.86 -0.62
C SER A 106 4.57 5.95 -0.92
N GLU A 107 5.15 5.27 0.07
CA GLU A 107 6.17 4.25 -0.17
C GLU A 107 5.62 3.07 -0.97
N ILE A 108 4.42 2.58 -0.62
CA ILE A 108 3.76 1.51 -1.38
C ILE A 108 3.53 1.94 -2.83
N LEU A 109 2.94 3.12 -3.04
CA LEU A 109 2.66 3.64 -4.37
C LEU A 109 3.94 3.80 -5.20
N MET A 110 5.01 4.30 -4.59
CA MET A 110 6.32 4.40 -5.22
C MET A 110 6.87 3.03 -5.65
N LEU A 111 6.79 2.03 -4.75
CA LEU A 111 7.24 0.67 -5.04
C LEU A 111 6.45 0.06 -6.21
N LEU A 112 5.14 0.23 -6.23
CA LEU A 112 4.29 -0.25 -7.33
C LEU A 112 4.62 0.47 -8.65
N ALA A 113 4.68 1.80 -8.63
CA ALA A 113 5.00 2.59 -9.82
C ALA A 113 6.40 2.33 -10.37
N ARG A 114 7.36 1.95 -9.51
CA ARG A 114 8.73 1.60 -9.93
C ARG A 114 8.81 0.23 -10.58
N ASN A 115 8.07 -0.75 -10.06
CA ASN A 115 8.18 -2.15 -10.52
C ASN A 115 7.13 -2.52 -11.58
N TYR A 116 6.00 -1.82 -11.59
CA TYR A 116 4.86 -2.02 -12.51
C TYR A 116 4.37 -0.66 -13.04
N PRO A 117 5.22 0.09 -13.77
CA PRO A 117 4.93 1.48 -14.14
C PRO A 117 3.71 1.62 -15.07
N GLN A 118 3.52 0.69 -16.00
CA GLN A 118 2.42 0.75 -16.97
C GLN A 118 1.09 0.47 -16.30
N GLU A 119 1.02 -0.61 -15.52
CA GLU A 119 -0.14 -1.05 -14.77
C GLU A 119 -0.54 0.00 -13.72
N THR A 120 0.44 0.52 -12.99
CA THR A 120 0.22 1.59 -12.02
C THR A 120 -0.34 2.83 -12.70
N ARG A 121 0.25 3.24 -13.83
CA ARG A 121 -0.22 4.44 -14.55
C ARG A 121 -1.63 4.26 -15.11
N GLN A 122 -1.91 3.10 -15.71
CA GLN A 122 -3.21 2.77 -16.28
C GLN A 122 -4.30 2.78 -15.20
N CYS A 123 -4.06 2.13 -14.06
CA CYS A 123 -5.00 2.11 -12.94
C CYS A 123 -5.26 3.54 -12.41
N LEU A 124 -4.20 4.32 -12.16
CA LEU A 124 -4.35 5.69 -11.66
C LEU A 124 -5.14 6.60 -12.60
N ASN A 125 -5.01 6.43 -13.93
CA ASN A 125 -5.78 7.23 -14.89
C ASN A 125 -7.31 7.07 -14.75
N GLY A 126 -7.77 5.91 -14.27
CA GLY A 126 -9.18 5.63 -14.03
C GLY A 126 -9.71 6.13 -12.68
N LEU A 127 -8.84 6.64 -11.80
CA LEU A 127 -9.20 7.03 -10.44
C LEU A 127 -9.34 8.55 -10.28
N PRO A 128 -10.17 9.02 -9.33
CA PRO A 128 -10.28 10.44 -9.00
C PRO A 128 -8.91 11.05 -8.73
N TYR A 129 -8.62 12.14 -9.45
CA TYR A 129 -7.36 12.89 -9.37
C TYR A 129 -6.09 12.12 -9.79
N GLY A 130 -6.18 10.89 -10.29
CA GLY A 130 -4.99 10.11 -10.66
C GLY A 130 -4.38 10.52 -12.01
N ASN A 131 -5.10 11.28 -12.83
CA ASN A 131 -4.60 11.85 -14.08
C ASN A 131 -4.05 13.28 -13.95
N THR A 132 -4.04 13.88 -12.75
CA THR A 132 -3.59 15.26 -12.58
C THR A 132 -2.08 15.42 -12.76
N GLN A 133 -1.63 16.64 -13.04
CA GLN A 133 -0.22 16.92 -13.29
C GLN A 133 0.66 16.65 -12.06
N GLU A 134 0.12 16.81 -10.85
CA GLU A 134 0.80 16.49 -9.60
C GLU A 134 1.15 15.01 -9.53
N VAL A 135 0.20 14.13 -9.86
CA VAL A 135 0.41 12.67 -9.86
C VAL A 135 1.40 12.30 -10.96
N VAL A 136 1.28 12.88 -12.15
CA VAL A 136 2.23 12.63 -13.26
C VAL A 136 3.65 13.03 -12.86
N ASN A 137 3.83 14.19 -12.23
CA ASN A 137 5.15 14.65 -11.78
C ASN A 137 5.69 13.76 -10.66
N MET A 138 4.83 13.34 -9.72
CA MET A 138 5.21 12.43 -8.64
C MET A 138 5.70 11.09 -9.19
N LEU A 139 5.02 10.52 -10.19
CA LEU A 139 5.41 9.24 -10.81
C LEU A 139 6.74 9.30 -11.61
N LYS A 140 7.24 10.48 -11.96
CA LYS A 140 8.58 10.64 -12.55
C LYS A 140 9.70 10.44 -11.52
N GLU A 141 9.38 10.57 -10.24
CA GLU A 141 10.34 10.55 -9.12
C GLU A 141 10.40 9.19 -8.40
N THR A 142 9.95 8.09 -9.03
CA THR A 142 9.88 6.76 -8.40
C THR A 142 11.22 6.18 -7.93
N HIS A 143 12.33 6.72 -8.45
CA HIS A 143 13.69 6.39 -8.02
C HIS A 143 14.27 7.37 -6.99
N ASN A 144 13.57 8.47 -6.69
CA ASN A 144 13.95 9.46 -5.70
C ASN A 144 12.94 9.47 -4.55
N ALA A 145 13.14 8.56 -3.58
CA ALA A 145 12.19 8.33 -2.51
C ALA A 145 11.88 9.58 -1.68
N LYS A 146 12.86 10.46 -1.47
CA LYS A 146 12.66 11.70 -0.71
C LYS A 146 11.72 12.64 -1.47
N THR A 147 11.97 12.88 -2.75
CA THR A 147 11.14 13.75 -3.58
C THR A 147 9.75 13.16 -3.78
N PHE A 148 9.65 11.87 -4.11
CA PHE A 148 8.37 11.19 -4.29
C PHE A 148 7.46 11.33 -3.06
N LYS A 149 7.99 11.00 -1.87
CA LYS A 149 7.23 11.08 -0.61
C LYS A 149 6.79 12.51 -0.30
N ASN A 150 7.67 13.49 -0.52
CA ASN A 150 7.31 14.90 -0.32
C ASN A 150 6.16 15.33 -1.24
N MET A 151 6.21 14.96 -2.53
CA MET A 151 5.15 15.28 -3.48
C MET A 151 3.84 14.55 -3.15
N ALA A 152 3.92 13.29 -2.73
CA ALA A 152 2.76 12.53 -2.30
C ALA A 152 2.06 13.14 -1.07
N LEU A 153 2.84 13.63 -0.11
CA LEU A 153 2.30 14.34 1.06
C LEU A 153 1.69 15.69 0.69
N GLN A 154 2.30 16.45 -0.21
CA GLN A 154 1.70 17.69 -0.74
C GLN A 154 0.38 17.42 -1.45
N PHE A 155 0.33 16.37 -2.27
CA PHE A 155 -0.88 15.91 -2.93
C PHE A 155 -1.96 15.53 -1.91
N ASN A 156 -1.65 14.71 -0.90
CA ASN A 156 -2.56 14.36 0.21
C ASN A 156 -3.12 15.62 0.89
N MET A 157 -2.26 16.58 1.27
CA MET A 157 -2.69 17.82 1.91
C MET A 157 -3.62 18.65 1.02
N LEU A 158 -3.35 18.70 -0.29
CA LEU A 158 -4.17 19.42 -1.24
C LEU A 158 -5.56 18.78 -1.38
N ARG A 159 -5.61 17.45 -1.54
CA ARG A 159 -6.89 16.71 -1.67
C ARG A 159 -7.75 16.85 -0.44
N ARG A 160 -7.16 16.72 0.74
CA ARG A 160 -7.85 16.93 2.03
C ARG A 160 -8.54 18.28 2.14
N LYS A 161 -7.86 19.35 1.74
CA LYS A 161 -8.44 20.71 1.72
C LYS A 161 -9.66 20.81 0.80
N GLU A 162 -9.61 20.18 -0.37
CA GLU A 162 -10.73 20.20 -1.32
C GLU A 162 -11.93 19.39 -0.83
N ILE A 163 -11.69 18.26 -0.17
CA ILE A 163 -12.74 17.37 0.38
C ILE A 163 -13.24 17.87 1.76
N LYS A 164 -12.63 18.93 2.30
CA LYS A 164 -12.95 19.56 3.60
C LYS A 164 -12.75 18.61 4.79
N ILE A 165 -11.66 17.83 4.79
CA ILE A 165 -11.26 16.89 5.86
C ILE A 165 -9.84 17.19 6.37
#